data_AF-A0A1X2GHI1-F1
#
_entry.id   AF-A0A1X2GHI1-F1
#
_cell.length_a   1.000
_cell.length_b   1.000
_cell.length_c   1.000
_cell.angle_alpha   90.00
_cell.angle_beta   90.00
_cell.angle_gamma   90.00
#
_symmetry.space_group_name_H-M   'P 1'
#
loop_
_entity.id
_entity.type
_entity.pdbx_description
1 polymer ?
#
loop_
_entity_poly.entity_id
_entity_poly.type
_entity_poly.pdbx_seq_one_letter_code
_entity_poly.pdbx_strand_id
1 'polypeptide(L)'
;MKTIVLEYISKKFDDQYTFDLQGYLTYQGFCSNIKLINQRVKQHSMARYQHYLVSLLWLLWMGSACLFYLIATHDAPLWLMILLPVIILVLTVSFIAYYQRRLYKFEASTVEACQQINEVESMRGIEYSLLRNKAVCEQPTFSWLFLMGFQSCYEIQIQFDDRYDQRYSKDFVCVPLHSTTSSEDTDEMVLPIESVLDEKVALFAA
;
A
#
# COMPACT_ATOMS: atom_id res chain seq x y z
N MET A 1 19.06 8.26 13.89
CA MET A 1 17.90 7.35 13.77
C MET A 1 17.27 7.64 12.44
N LYS A 2 17.34 6.68 11.51
CA LYS A 2 16.72 6.80 10.20
C LYS A 2 15.31 6.22 10.24
N THR A 3 14.37 6.85 9.54
CA THR A 3 12.97 6.42 9.50
C THR A 3 12.50 6.34 8.06
N ILE A 4 11.87 5.24 7.70
CA ILE A 4 11.25 5.04 6.38
C ILE A 4 9.77 4.78 6.59
N VAL A 5 8.94 5.39 5.75
CA VAL A 5 7.49 5.30 5.82
C VAL A 5 6.98 4.60 4.57
N LEU A 6 6.18 3.56 4.76
CA LEU A 6 5.57 2.78 3.69
C LEU A 6 4.06 3.04 3.72
N GLU A 7 3.55 3.66 2.67
CA GLU A 7 2.12 3.96 2.56
C GLU A 7 1.30 2.71 2.26
N TYR A 8 0.11 2.63 2.85
CA TYR A 8 -0.88 1.63 2.45
C TYR A 8 -1.56 2.08 1.16
N ILE A 9 -1.29 1.42 0.03
CA ILE A 9 -1.84 1.77 -1.27
C ILE A 9 -2.52 0.53 -1.88
N SER A 10 -3.78 0.69 -2.31
CA SER A 10 -4.50 -0.35 -3.06
C SER A 10 -4.53 -1.75 -2.39
N LYS A 11 -4.84 -1.77 -1.09
CA LYS A 11 -4.93 -2.97 -0.24
C LYS A 11 -3.63 -3.66 0.14
N LYS A 12 -2.48 -3.08 -0.20
CA LYS A 12 -1.16 -3.54 0.22
C LYS A 12 -0.33 -2.37 0.73
N PHE A 13 0.60 -2.63 1.63
CA PHE A 13 1.68 -1.69 1.91
C PHE A 13 2.67 -1.70 0.76
N ASP A 14 3.24 -0.53 0.49
CA ASP A 14 4.26 -0.38 -0.53
C ASP A 14 5.43 -1.34 -0.28
N ASP A 15 5.83 -2.01 -1.34
CA ASP A 15 6.88 -3.02 -1.40
C ASP A 15 8.12 -2.52 -2.15
N GLN A 16 8.17 -1.22 -2.49
CA GLN A 16 9.33 -0.61 -3.10
C GLN A 16 10.51 -0.53 -2.11
N TYR A 17 11.58 -1.25 -2.46
CA TYR A 17 12.85 -1.15 -1.75
C TYR A 17 13.60 0.10 -2.21
N THR A 18 13.80 1.05 -1.30
CA THR A 18 14.53 2.28 -1.57
C THR A 18 16.01 2.13 -1.24
N PHE A 19 16.86 2.98 -1.85
CA PHE A 19 18.30 3.05 -1.52
C PHE A 19 18.55 3.33 -0.04
N ASP A 20 17.58 3.93 0.65
CA ASP A 20 17.67 4.23 2.06
C ASP A 20 17.71 3.00 2.98
N LEU A 21 17.21 1.86 2.50
CA LEU A 21 17.24 0.58 3.20
C LEU A 21 18.60 -0.15 3.03
N GLN A 22 19.39 0.26 2.03
CA GLN A 22 20.66 -0.37 1.71
C GLN A 22 21.66 -0.19 2.85
N GLY A 23 22.16 -1.30 3.38
CA GLY A 23 23.09 -1.33 4.52
C GLY A 23 22.43 -1.66 5.86
N TYR A 24 21.10 -1.57 5.98
CA TYR A 24 20.37 -1.93 7.19
C TYR A 24 19.64 -3.27 7.07
N LEU A 25 19.01 -3.51 5.92
CA LEU A 25 18.21 -4.71 5.68
C LEU A 25 18.51 -5.25 4.29
N THR A 26 18.59 -6.58 4.14
CA THR A 26 18.75 -7.18 2.81
C THR A 26 17.44 -7.04 2.03
N TYR A 27 17.54 -6.89 0.70
CA TYR A 27 16.37 -6.83 -0.18
C TYR A 27 15.42 -8.01 0.06
N GLN A 28 15.96 -9.23 0.20
CA GLN A 28 15.18 -10.43 0.45
C GLN A 28 14.46 -10.38 1.82
N GLY A 29 15.14 -9.93 2.88
CA GLY A 29 14.55 -9.79 4.22
C GLY A 29 13.44 -8.74 4.24
N PHE A 30 13.64 -7.61 3.56
CA PHE A 30 12.61 -6.60 3.38
C PHE A 30 11.38 -7.17 2.68
N CYS A 31 11.56 -7.77 1.51
CA CYS A 31 10.46 -8.34 0.74
C CYS A 31 9.71 -9.44 1.51
N SER A 32 10.42 -10.30 2.27
CA SER A 32 9.76 -11.32 3.09
C SER A 32 8.91 -10.71 4.20
N ASN A 33 9.44 -9.70 4.90
CA ASN A 33 8.75 -9.04 6.01
C ASN A 33 7.52 -8.30 5.50
N ILE A 34 7.65 -7.51 4.43
CA ILE A 34 6.52 -6.80 3.82
C ILE A 34 5.50 -7.78 3.24
N LYS A 35 5.93 -8.89 2.63
CA LYS A 35 5.00 -9.93 2.15
C LYS A 35 4.22 -10.57 3.29
N LEU A 36 4.85 -10.81 4.44
CA LEU A 36 4.18 -11.36 5.62
C LEU A 36 3.13 -10.38 6.16
N ILE A 37 3.46 -9.09 6.25
CA ILE A 37 2.50 -8.05 6.63
C ILE A 37 1.37 -7.97 5.62
N ASN A 38 1.68 -7.90 4.32
CA ASN A 38 0.68 -7.85 3.25
C ASN A 38 -0.22 -9.09 3.21
N GLN A 39 0.28 -10.27 3.57
CA GLN A 39 -0.51 -11.49 3.70
C GLN A 39 -1.51 -11.39 4.85
N ARG A 40 -1.08 -10.90 6.03
CA ARG A 40 -1.96 -10.69 7.19
C ARG A 40 -3.01 -9.62 6.92
N VAL A 41 -2.60 -8.54 6.25
CA VAL A 41 -3.48 -7.47 5.79
C VAL A 41 -4.50 -7.98 4.79
N LYS A 42 -4.12 -8.87 3.86
CA LYS A 42 -5.04 -9.46 2.88
C LYS A 42 -6.12 -10.30 3.55
N GLN A 43 -5.79 -11.04 4.60
CA GLN A 43 -6.78 -11.84 5.37
C GLN A 43 -7.83 -10.95 6.04
N HIS A 44 -7.42 -9.78 6.52
CA HIS A 44 -8.29 -8.81 7.19
C HIS A 44 -8.56 -7.57 6.32
N SER A 45 -8.50 -7.72 5.00
CA SER A 45 -8.48 -6.55 4.11
C SER A 45 -9.71 -5.69 4.32
N MET A 46 -9.48 -4.37 4.42
CA MET A 46 -10.56 -3.42 4.49
C MET A 46 -11.36 -3.53 3.20
N ALA A 47 -12.61 -3.97 3.33
CA ALA A 47 -13.50 -4.01 2.20
C ALA A 47 -13.75 -2.57 1.73
N ARG A 48 -13.67 -2.36 0.41
CA ARG A 48 -13.58 -1.02 -0.22
C ARG A 48 -14.76 -0.16 0.26
N TYR A 49 -14.45 0.92 0.98
CA TYR A 49 -15.42 1.81 1.64
C TYR A 49 -16.52 2.31 0.66
N GLN A 50 -16.18 2.44 -0.62
CA GLN A 50 -17.07 2.89 -1.69
C GLN A 50 -18.38 2.09 -1.81
N HIS A 51 -18.31 0.75 -1.86
CA HIS A 51 -19.53 -0.05 -2.03
C HIS A 51 -20.45 0.06 -0.81
N TYR A 52 -19.87 0.21 0.37
CA TYR A 52 -20.61 0.34 1.62
C TYR A 52 -21.29 1.69 1.75
N LEU A 53 -20.60 2.78 1.39
CA LEU A 53 -21.19 4.12 1.45
C LEU A 53 -22.28 4.31 0.40
N VAL A 54 -22.06 3.81 -0.82
CA VAL A 54 -23.09 3.80 -1.86
C VAL A 54 -24.32 2.99 -1.42
N SER A 55 -24.10 1.83 -0.79
CA SER A 55 -25.20 1.01 -0.25
C SER A 55 -25.94 1.71 0.89
N LEU A 56 -25.23 2.38 1.82
CA LEU A 56 -25.84 3.13 2.91
C LEU A 56 -26.66 4.33 2.38
N LEU A 57 -26.08 5.09 1.45
CA LEU A 57 -26.74 6.24 0.82
C LEU A 57 -27.99 5.79 0.05
N TRP A 58 -27.91 4.66 -0.65
CA TRP A 58 -29.04 4.05 -1.32
C TRP A 58 -30.15 3.64 -0.34
N LEU A 59 -29.80 3.00 0.78
CA LEU A 59 -30.77 2.63 1.82
C LEU A 59 -31.43 3.85 2.45
N LEU A 60 -30.66 4.90 2.73
CA LEU A 60 -31.18 6.17 3.23
C LEU A 60 -32.13 6.83 2.23
N TRP A 61 -31.74 6.87 0.96
CA TRP A 61 -32.57 7.42 -0.11
C TRP A 61 -33.89 6.67 -0.26
N MET A 62 -33.85 5.33 -0.34
CA MET A 62 -35.04 4.48 -0.41
C MET A 62 -35.94 4.64 0.83
N GLY A 63 -35.33 4.72 2.02
CA GLY A 63 -36.05 4.96 3.27
C GLY A 63 -36.76 6.32 3.27
N SER A 64 -36.09 7.37 2.77
CA SER A 64 -36.67 8.71 2.67
C SER A 64 -37.81 8.78 1.65
N ALA A 65 -37.68 8.13 0.50
CA ALA A 65 -38.72 8.06 -0.52
C ALA A 65 -39.96 7.29 -0.01
N CYS A 66 -39.74 6.22 0.75
CA CYS A 66 -40.81 5.46 1.39
C CYS A 66 -41.55 6.31 2.44
N LEU A 67 -40.81 7.05 3.28
CA LEU A 67 -41.39 7.97 4.26
C LEU A 67 -42.24 9.06 3.57
N PHE A 68 -41.73 9.65 2.49
CA PHE A 68 -42.43 10.66 1.71
C PHE A 68 -43.73 10.10 1.08
N TYR A 69 -43.68 8.89 0.52
CA TYR A 69 -44.85 8.22 -0.03
C TYR A 69 -45.93 7.96 1.03
N LEU A 70 -45.53 7.52 2.23
CA LEU A 70 -46.44 7.29 3.35
C LEU A 70 -47.09 8.59 3.86
N ILE A 71 -46.34 9.69 3.88
CA ILE A 71 -46.88 11.02 4.19
C ILE A 71 -47.91 11.43 3.13
N ALA A 72 -47.59 11.27 1.84
CA ALA A 72 -48.42 11.69 0.73
C ALA A 72 -49.74 10.92 0.61
N THR A 73 -49.77 9.67 1.07
CA THR A 73 -50.96 8.80 0.98
C THR A 73 -51.94 8.98 2.12
N HIS A 74 -51.65 9.83 3.12
CA HIS A 74 -52.49 10.25 4.26
C HIS A 74 -53.16 9.16 5.15
N ASP A 75 -53.18 7.89 4.73
CA ASP A 75 -53.85 6.77 5.40
C ASP A 75 -52.89 5.89 6.23
N ALA A 76 -51.60 6.23 6.31
CA ALA A 76 -50.64 5.47 7.08
C ALA A 76 -50.86 5.69 8.59
N PRO A 77 -50.91 4.63 9.40
CA PRO A 77 -51.07 4.79 10.84
C PRO A 77 -49.81 5.42 11.47
N LEU A 78 -50.00 6.33 12.43
CA LEU A 78 -48.94 7.14 13.06
C LEU A 78 -47.75 6.32 13.57
N TRP A 79 -48.01 5.10 14.09
CA TRP A 79 -46.95 4.23 14.58
C TRP A 79 -45.94 3.84 13.49
N LEU A 80 -46.38 3.72 12.25
CA LEU A 80 -45.53 3.34 11.12
C LEU A 80 -44.61 4.50 10.70
N MET A 81 -45.10 5.74 10.83
CA MET A 81 -44.29 6.95 10.59
C MET A 81 -43.18 7.12 11.63
N ILE A 82 -43.41 6.67 12.87
CA ILE A 82 -42.41 6.73 13.95
C ILE A 82 -41.46 5.51 13.88
N LEU A 83 -41.97 4.33 13.52
CA LEU A 83 -41.18 3.10 13.49
C LEU A 83 -40.11 3.12 12.39
N LEU A 84 -40.45 3.61 11.19
CA LEU A 84 -39.55 3.63 10.04
C LEU A 84 -38.21 4.38 10.30
N PRO A 85 -38.20 5.65 10.79
CA PRO A 85 -36.94 6.35 11.07
C PRO A 85 -36.14 5.70 12.19
N VAL A 86 -36.80 5.07 13.17
CA VAL A 86 -36.11 4.32 14.23
C VAL A 86 -35.37 3.10 13.64
N ILE A 87 -36.00 2.35 12.74
CA ILE A 87 -35.35 1.22 12.05
C ILE A 87 -34.14 1.73 11.23
N ILE A 88 -34.30 2.83 10.49
CA ILE A 88 -33.20 3.43 9.71
C ILE A 88 -32.04 3.84 10.64
N LEU A 89 -32.33 4.44 11.79
CA LEU A 89 -31.32 4.84 12.76
C LEU A 89 -30.60 3.61 13.34
N VAL A 90 -31.34 2.57 13.73
CA VAL A 90 -30.75 1.33 14.24
C VAL A 90 -29.86 0.67 13.19
N LEU A 91 -30.29 0.63 11.93
CA LEU A 91 -29.49 0.07 10.83
C LEU A 91 -28.21 0.89 10.61
N THR A 92 -28.30 2.22 10.58
CA THR A 92 -27.12 3.08 10.39
C THR A 92 -26.12 2.95 11.55
N VAL A 93 -26.58 2.96 12.80
CA VAL A 93 -25.72 2.77 13.98
C VAL A 93 -25.10 1.38 14.00
N SER A 94 -25.88 0.33 13.74
CA SER A 94 -25.38 -1.05 13.66
C SER A 94 -24.31 -1.19 12.58
N PHE A 95 -24.50 -0.49 11.46
CA PHE A 95 -23.56 -0.48 10.35
C PHE A 95 -22.25 0.25 10.69
N ILE A 96 -22.33 1.42 11.33
CA ILE A 96 -21.16 2.15 11.83
C ILE A 96 -20.38 1.28 12.82
N ALA A 97 -21.08 0.65 13.78
CA ALA A 97 -20.45 -0.23 14.77
C ALA A 97 -19.78 -1.45 14.12
N TYR A 98 -20.43 -2.06 13.12
CA TYR A 98 -19.85 -3.16 12.34
C TYR A 98 -18.56 -2.73 11.62
N TYR A 99 -18.57 -1.55 11.00
CA TYR A 99 -17.40 -1.00 10.32
C TYR A 99 -16.25 -0.74 11.29
N GLN A 100 -16.53 -0.08 12.42
CA GLN A 100 -15.53 0.18 13.47
C GLN A 100 -14.90 -1.12 13.99
N ARG A 101 -15.71 -2.17 14.23
CA ARG A 101 -15.21 -3.47 14.65
C ARG A 101 -14.27 -4.11 13.62
N ARG A 102 -14.57 -3.97 12.33
CA ARG A 102 -13.67 -4.45 11.26
C ARG A 102 -12.37 -3.66 11.20
N LEU A 103 -12.45 -2.34 11.34
CA LEU A 103 -11.29 -1.46 11.39
C LEU A 103 -10.34 -1.86 12.53
N TYR A 104 -10.90 -2.06 13.72
CA TYR A 104 -10.15 -2.47 14.89
C TYR A 104 -9.47 -3.83 14.70
N LYS A 105 -10.16 -4.80 14.09
CA LYS A 105 -9.56 -6.12 13.78
C LYS A 105 -8.39 -6.01 12.80
N PHE A 106 -8.50 -5.13 11.81
CA PHE A 106 -7.40 -4.86 10.88
C PHE A 106 -6.20 -4.23 11.60
N GLU A 107 -6.43 -3.18 12.41
CA GLU A 107 -5.38 -2.50 13.18
C GLU A 107 -4.67 -3.51 14.10
N ALA A 108 -5.44 -4.28 14.88
CA ALA A 108 -4.93 -5.29 15.78
C ALA A 108 -4.09 -6.35 15.04
N SER A 109 -4.59 -6.90 13.92
CA SER A 109 -3.86 -7.91 13.13
C SER A 109 -2.57 -7.36 12.51
N THR A 110 -2.54 -6.09 12.14
CA THR A 110 -1.37 -5.47 11.53
C THR A 110 -0.32 -5.14 12.59
N VAL A 111 -0.76 -4.62 13.75
CA VAL A 111 0.11 -4.39 14.92
C VAL A 111 0.74 -5.70 15.40
N GLU A 112 -0.04 -6.78 15.49
CA GLU A 112 0.47 -8.11 15.86
C GLU A 112 1.54 -8.60 14.87
N ALA A 113 1.34 -8.39 13.57
CA ALA A 113 2.33 -8.73 12.55
C ALA A 113 3.62 -7.90 12.70
N CYS A 114 3.51 -6.60 12.99
CA CYS A 114 4.66 -5.75 13.29
C CYS A 114 5.39 -6.21 14.56
N GLN A 115 4.67 -6.57 15.62
CA GLN A 115 5.26 -7.10 16.85
C GLN A 115 6.04 -8.39 16.61
N GLN A 116 5.49 -9.34 15.85
CA GLN A 116 6.18 -10.59 15.49
C GLN A 116 7.48 -10.32 14.71
N ILE A 117 7.47 -9.35 13.79
CA ILE A 117 8.69 -8.97 13.05
C ILE A 117 9.68 -8.27 13.97
N ASN A 118 9.21 -7.39 14.86
CA ASN A 118 10.05 -6.68 15.83
C ASN A 118 10.74 -7.63 16.79
N GLU A 119 10.11 -8.72 17.23
CA GLU A 119 10.78 -9.69 18.10
C GLU A 119 12.04 -10.29 17.45
N VAL A 120 12.04 -10.45 16.12
CA VAL A 120 13.16 -10.98 15.34
C VAL A 120 14.15 -9.88 14.97
N GLU A 121 13.66 -8.73 14.52
CA GLU A 121 14.46 -7.65 13.93
C GLU A 121 14.92 -6.59 14.96
N SER A 122 14.35 -6.56 16.17
CA SER A 122 14.75 -5.66 17.25
C SER A 122 16.19 -5.92 17.70
N MET A 123 16.65 -7.18 17.65
CA MET A 123 18.06 -7.53 17.90
C MET A 123 19.02 -6.92 16.86
N ARG A 124 18.51 -6.50 15.70
CA ARG A 124 19.26 -5.82 14.64
C ARG A 124 19.07 -4.29 14.66
N GLY A 125 18.31 -3.76 15.64
CA GLY A 125 18.03 -2.33 15.75
C GLY A 125 17.00 -1.82 14.75
N ILE A 126 16.12 -2.70 14.25
CA ILE A 126 15.04 -2.34 13.32
C ILE A 126 13.70 -2.50 14.03
N GLU A 127 12.89 -1.44 14.02
CA GLU A 127 11.58 -1.43 14.64
C GLU A 127 10.49 -1.03 13.63
N TYR A 128 9.52 -1.92 13.43
CA TYR A 128 8.34 -1.71 12.62
C TYR A 128 7.19 -1.23 13.52
N SER A 129 6.59 -0.11 13.17
CA SER A 129 5.40 0.40 13.86
C SER A 129 4.33 0.78 12.86
N LEU A 130 3.08 0.49 13.21
CA LEU A 130 1.94 0.95 12.43
C LEU A 130 1.62 2.38 12.85
N LEU A 131 1.79 3.31 11.92
CA LEU A 131 1.33 4.68 12.09
C LEU A 131 -0.03 4.86 11.43
N ARG A 132 -0.91 5.53 12.16
CA ARG A 132 -2.10 6.13 11.57
C ARG A 132 -1.74 7.56 11.21
N ASN A 133 -1.66 7.87 9.91
CA ASN A 133 -1.31 9.21 9.44
C ASN A 133 -2.43 10.19 9.87
N LYS A 134 -2.16 10.91 10.95
CA LYS A 134 -3.08 11.90 11.52
C LYS A 134 -3.14 13.15 10.65
N ALA A 135 -2.09 13.53 9.94
CA ALA A 135 -2.08 14.74 9.10
C ALA A 135 -3.06 14.62 7.91
N VAL A 136 -3.19 13.42 7.34
CA VAL A 136 -4.21 13.12 6.31
C VAL A 136 -5.61 13.01 6.92
N CYS A 137 -5.72 12.55 8.17
CA CYS A 137 -6.99 12.38 8.87
C CYS A 137 -7.53 13.69 9.49
N GLU A 138 -6.66 14.66 9.80
CA GLU A 138 -6.97 15.89 10.53
C GLU A 138 -7.14 17.11 9.61
N GLN A 139 -6.83 17.03 8.31
CA GLN A 139 -7.23 18.10 7.40
C GLN A 139 -8.77 18.14 7.31
N PRO A 140 -9.43 19.19 7.83
CA PRO A 140 -10.89 19.28 7.89
C PRO A 140 -11.46 19.78 6.56
N THR A 141 -10.75 19.56 5.45
CA THR A 141 -11.34 19.78 4.15
C THR A 141 -12.34 18.66 3.96
N PHE A 142 -13.62 19.03 3.91
CA PHE A 142 -14.77 18.23 3.47
C PHE A 142 -14.59 17.79 2.00
N SER A 143 -13.43 17.24 1.67
CA SER A 143 -13.11 16.74 0.36
C SER A 143 -13.95 15.50 0.17
N TRP A 144 -14.80 15.53 -0.86
CA TRP A 144 -15.59 14.40 -1.31
C TRP A 144 -14.77 13.10 -1.44
N LEU A 145 -13.45 13.20 -1.64
CA LEU A 145 -12.52 12.07 -1.65
C LEU A 145 -12.39 11.34 -0.31
N PHE A 146 -12.43 12.04 0.82
CA PHE A 146 -12.46 11.45 2.16
C PHE A 146 -13.81 10.76 2.40
N LEU A 147 -14.90 11.43 2.00
CA LEU A 147 -16.25 10.88 2.05
C LEU A 147 -16.45 9.70 1.08
N MET A 148 -15.63 9.60 0.04
CA MET A 148 -15.56 8.46 -0.88
C MET A 148 -14.53 7.38 -0.44
N GLY A 149 -13.82 7.59 0.67
CA GLY A 149 -12.88 6.64 1.27
C GLY A 149 -11.70 6.26 0.39
N PHE A 150 -11.20 7.20 -0.42
CA PHE A 150 -10.08 6.94 -1.32
C PHE A 150 -8.70 7.01 -0.64
N GLN A 151 -8.60 7.60 0.55
CA GLN A 151 -7.30 7.83 1.19
C GLN A 151 -7.11 6.92 2.41
N SER A 152 -6.22 5.96 2.25
CA SER A 152 -5.77 5.06 3.31
C SER A 152 -4.86 5.81 4.27
N CYS A 153 -5.36 6.06 5.48
CA CYS A 153 -4.63 6.79 6.53
C CYS A 153 -3.62 5.91 7.30
N TYR A 154 -3.15 4.81 6.71
CA TYR A 154 -2.27 3.86 7.40
C TYR A 154 -0.93 3.78 6.70
N GLU A 155 0.12 3.78 7.51
CA GLU A 155 1.50 3.75 7.07
C GLU A 155 2.28 2.83 8.01
N ILE A 156 3.26 2.11 7.47
CA ILE A 156 4.22 1.38 8.29
C ILE A 156 5.47 2.22 8.38
N GLN A 157 5.85 2.56 9.60
CA GLN A 157 7.09 3.23 9.91
C GLN A 157 8.13 2.19 10.29
N ILE A 158 9.26 2.21 9.59
CA ILE A 158 10.44 1.40 9.89
C ILE A 158 11.49 2.34 10.45
N GLN A 159 11.82 2.16 11.73
CA GLN A 159 12.85 2.93 12.41
C GLN A 159 14.13 2.09 12.52
N PHE A 160 15.26 2.72 12.21
CA PHE A 160 16.59 2.15 12.28
C PHE A 160 17.39 2.86 13.38
N ASP A 161 17.98 2.08 14.27
CA ASP A 161 18.94 2.55 15.25
C ASP A 161 20.35 2.57 14.63
N ASP A 162 20.92 3.78 14.50
CA ASP A 162 22.24 4.04 13.92
C ASP A 162 23.38 3.31 14.67
N ARG A 163 23.12 2.75 15.86
CA ARG A 163 24.10 1.95 16.61
C ARG A 163 24.47 0.64 15.91
N TYR A 164 23.67 0.16 14.96
CA TYR A 164 23.85 -1.13 14.27
C TYR A 164 24.32 -1.01 12.81
N ASP A 165 24.66 0.21 12.36
CA ASP A 165 24.92 0.63 10.97
C ASP A 165 26.01 -0.17 10.18
N GLN A 166 26.79 -1.03 10.84
CA GLN A 166 28.04 -1.56 10.27
C GLN A 166 28.00 -3.04 9.87
N ARG A 167 26.89 -3.76 10.05
CA ARG A 167 26.89 -5.22 9.81
C ARG A 167 26.68 -5.62 8.35
N TYR A 168 25.84 -4.92 7.59
CA TYR A 168 25.52 -5.32 6.20
C TYR A 168 26.25 -4.52 5.12
N SER A 169 26.89 -3.39 5.44
CA SER A 169 27.64 -2.60 4.44
C SER A 169 28.89 -3.31 3.89
N LYS A 170 29.39 -4.34 4.59
CA LYS A 170 30.59 -5.09 4.19
C LYS A 170 30.32 -6.23 3.19
N ASP A 171 29.09 -6.72 3.09
CA ASP A 171 28.74 -7.82 2.20
C ASP A 171 28.32 -7.36 0.80
N PHE A 172 28.14 -6.04 0.59
CA PHE A 172 28.04 -5.46 -0.74
C PHE A 172 29.45 -5.27 -1.32
N VAL A 173 30.08 -6.38 -1.69
CA VAL A 173 31.23 -6.35 -2.59
C VAL A 173 30.70 -5.80 -3.91
N CYS A 174 30.87 -4.50 -4.14
CA CYS A 174 30.80 -3.94 -5.48
C CYS A 174 31.81 -4.72 -6.32
N VAL A 175 31.34 -5.64 -7.16
CA VAL A 175 32.19 -6.24 -8.19
C VAL A 175 32.68 -5.05 -9.02
N PRO A 176 33.99 -4.74 -9.02
CA PRO A 176 34.47 -3.64 -9.83
C PRO A 176 34.22 -4.01 -11.27
N LEU A 177 33.33 -3.28 -11.94
CA LEU A 177 33.23 -3.25 -13.39
C LEU A 177 34.46 -2.50 -13.92
N HIS A 178 35.61 -3.15 -13.86
CA HIS A 178 36.77 -2.79 -14.68
C HIS A 178 36.95 -3.92 -15.68
N SER A 179 36.38 -3.75 -16.86
CA SER A 179 36.93 -4.39 -18.05
C SER A 179 38.29 -3.73 -18.30
N THR A 180 39.35 -4.36 -17.83
CA THR A 180 40.70 -4.14 -18.35
C THR A 180 40.70 -4.52 -19.82
N THR A 181 40.40 -3.56 -20.70
CA THR A 181 40.94 -3.55 -22.05
C THR A 181 42.32 -2.91 -21.94
N SER A 182 43.33 -3.73 -21.61
CA SER A 182 44.69 -3.42 -22.01
C SER A 182 44.76 -3.60 -23.53
N SER A 183 44.69 -2.51 -24.28
CA SER A 183 45.22 -2.49 -25.63
C SER A 183 46.46 -1.61 -25.58
N GLU A 184 47.60 -2.29 -25.53
CA GLU A 184 48.93 -1.75 -25.71
C GLU A 184 49.01 -0.94 -27.00
N ASP A 185 49.68 0.21 -26.91
CA ASP A 185 50.20 0.96 -28.05
C ASP A 185 51.02 0.02 -28.95
N THR A 186 50.59 -0.14 -30.20
CA THR A 186 51.47 -0.58 -31.28
C THR A 186 51.24 0.34 -32.48
N ASP A 187 52.10 1.34 -32.58
CA ASP A 187 52.43 2.06 -33.80
C ASP A 187 53.11 1.08 -34.78
N GLU A 188 52.55 0.88 -35.98
CA GLU A 188 53.24 0.99 -37.28
C GLU A 188 52.48 0.32 -38.46
N MET A 189 52.44 1.07 -39.58
CA MET A 189 52.36 0.69 -41.01
C MET A 189 51.02 0.24 -41.68
N VAL A 190 50.35 1.20 -42.38
CA VAL A 190 50.42 1.43 -43.87
C VAL A 190 50.55 0.11 -44.70
N LEU A 191 49.66 -0.36 -45.59
CA LEU A 191 48.82 0.26 -46.65
C LEU A 191 47.88 -0.83 -47.32
N PRO A 192 47.13 -0.58 -48.43
CA PRO A 192 45.75 -1.02 -48.64
C PRO A 192 45.54 -2.03 -49.79
N ILE A 193 44.46 -2.82 -49.77
CA ILE A 193 43.91 -3.54 -50.95
C ILE A 193 42.40 -3.65 -50.72
N GLU A 194 41.57 -2.85 -51.41
CA GLU A 194 40.86 -3.17 -52.65
C GLU A 194 39.75 -4.25 -52.54
N SER A 195 38.51 -3.74 -52.62
CA SER A 195 37.31 -4.28 -53.31
C SER A 195 37.17 -5.78 -53.57
N VAL A 196 36.12 -6.38 -52.98
CA VAL A 196 35.21 -7.37 -53.60
C VAL A 196 33.85 -7.21 -52.88
N LEU A 197 32.90 -6.48 -53.41
CA LEU A 197 31.89 -6.89 -54.40
C LEU A 197 30.93 -8.00 -53.90
N ASP A 198 29.68 -7.57 -53.75
CA ASP A 198 28.43 -8.27 -54.06
C ASP A 198 27.84 -9.36 -53.15
N GLU A 199 26.60 -9.02 -52.74
CA GLU A 199 25.41 -9.80 -53.06
C GLU A 199 25.21 -11.11 -52.30
N LYS A 200 24.29 -11.09 -51.33
CA LYS A 200 23.15 -12.02 -51.34
C LYS A 200 22.06 -11.68 -50.31
N VAL A 201 20.90 -11.36 -50.89
CA VAL A 201 19.60 -11.95 -50.58
C VAL A 201 18.92 -11.46 -49.30
N ALA A 202 18.18 -10.37 -49.49
CA ALA A 202 16.82 -10.31 -49.01
C ALA A 202 15.99 -11.44 -49.66
N LEU A 203 15.48 -12.39 -48.88
CA LEU A 203 14.25 -13.14 -49.16
C LEU A 203 13.85 -13.98 -47.93
N PHE A 204 12.55 -14.27 -47.80
CA PHE A 204 11.80 -14.79 -46.64
C PHE A 204 11.36 -13.67 -45.69
N ALA A 205 10.27 -12.92 -45.92
CA ALA A 205 8.93 -13.27 -46.41
C ALA A 205 8.24 -14.37 -45.58
N ALA A 206 7.45 -13.95 -44.58
CA ALA A 206 6.03 -14.28 -44.40
C ALA A 206 5.46 -13.49 -43.20
#